data_AF-A0A965KNM5-F1
#
_entry.id   AF-A0A965KNM5-F1
#
_cell.length_a   1.000
_cell.length_b   1.000
_cell.length_c   1.000
_cell.angle_alpha   90.00
_cell.angle_beta   90.00
_cell.angle_gamma   90.00
#
_symmetry.space_group_name_H-M   'P 1'
#
loop_
_entity.id
_entity.type
_entity.pdbx_description
1 polymer ?
#
loop_
_entity_poly.entity_id
_entity_poly.type
_entity_poly.pdbx_seq_one_letter_code
_entity_poly.pdbx_strand_id
1 'polypeptide(L)'
;MIFKDPRILSSDITPRTVFEDRRTWLKTAAMGSMAMGLGSWLEREAFAKTPIAKEKLAAKFNEQYSTKETATSYEEATTYNNFYEFGMDKD
;
A
#
# COMPACT_ATOMS: atom_id res chain seq x y z
N MET A 1 -15.33 -34.58 26.69
CA MET A 1 -16.27 -35.41 25.91
C MET A 1 -16.62 -34.65 24.65
N ILE A 2 -16.40 -35.21 23.45
CA ILE A 2 -16.71 -34.54 22.18
C ILE A 2 -18.20 -34.72 21.89
N PHE A 3 -18.96 -33.63 21.80
CA PHE A 3 -20.36 -33.67 21.40
C PHE A 3 -20.45 -33.92 19.88
N LYS A 4 -21.28 -34.87 19.46
CA LYS A 4 -21.62 -35.11 18.06
C LYS A 4 -23.11 -34.80 17.87
N ASP A 5 -23.41 -33.85 17.00
CA ASP A 5 -24.80 -33.52 16.66
C ASP A 5 -25.39 -34.63 15.77
N PRO A 6 -26.46 -35.33 16.21
CA PRO A 6 -27.06 -36.42 15.43
C PRO A 6 -27.77 -35.96 14.16
N ARG A 7 -28.00 -34.63 14.00
CA ARG A 7 -28.62 -34.06 12.80
C ARG A 7 -27.64 -33.88 11.65
N ILE A 8 -26.34 -33.92 11.90
CA ILE A 8 -25.29 -33.78 10.89
C ILE A 8 -24.80 -35.18 10.51
N LEU A 9 -25.12 -35.63 9.30
CA LEU A 9 -24.66 -36.93 8.82
C LEU A 9 -23.18 -36.84 8.45
N SER A 10 -22.45 -37.95 8.59
CA SER A 10 -21.04 -37.99 8.19
C SER A 10 -20.84 -37.77 6.68
N SER A 11 -21.86 -38.02 5.87
CA SER A 11 -21.91 -37.70 4.44
C SER A 11 -21.97 -36.19 4.14
N ASP A 12 -22.51 -35.41 5.08
CA ASP A 12 -22.64 -33.95 4.93
C ASP A 12 -21.32 -33.24 5.29
N ILE A 13 -20.46 -33.93 6.03
CA ILE A 13 -19.14 -33.45 6.42
C ILE A 13 -18.18 -33.78 5.26
N THR A 14 -17.53 -32.75 4.72
CA THR A 14 -16.46 -32.97 3.73
C THR A 14 -15.37 -33.86 4.34
N PRO A 15 -15.02 -34.99 3.70
CA PRO A 15 -13.92 -35.82 4.17
C PRO A 15 -12.63 -35.03 4.28
N ARG A 16 -11.87 -35.26 5.36
CA ARG A 16 -10.62 -34.55 5.64
C ARG A 16 -9.67 -34.55 4.46
N THR A 17 -9.50 -35.69 3.80
CA THR A 17 -8.60 -35.86 2.65
C THR A 17 -8.97 -34.90 1.52
N VAL A 18 -10.26 -34.79 1.18
CA VAL A 18 -10.75 -33.87 0.14
C VAL A 18 -10.48 -32.41 0.49
N PHE A 19 -10.64 -32.03 1.76
CA PHE A 19 -10.30 -30.69 2.23
C PHE A 19 -8.78 -30.41 2.11
N GLU A 20 -7.96 -31.36 2.54
CA GLU A 20 -6.49 -31.26 2.53
C GLU A 20 -5.95 -31.21 1.09
N ASP A 21 -6.48 -32.04 0.18
CA ASP A 21 -6.13 -32.07 -1.24
C ASP A 21 -6.45 -30.73 -1.91
N ARG A 22 -7.64 -30.18 -1.66
CA ARG A 22 -8.03 -28.86 -2.17
C ARG A 22 -7.10 -27.76 -1.67
N ARG A 23 -6.67 -27.83 -0.41
CA ARG A 23 -5.76 -26.85 0.18
C ARG A 23 -4.36 -26.95 -0.44
N THR A 24 -3.89 -28.17 -0.69
CA THR A 24 -2.62 -28.42 -1.37
C THR A 24 -2.64 -27.86 -2.79
N TRP A 25 -3.70 -28.15 -3.56
CA TRP A 25 -3.86 -27.62 -4.91
C TRP A 25 -3.86 -26.08 -4.93
N LEU A 26 -4.61 -25.43 -4.03
CA LEU A 26 -4.63 -23.96 -3.94
C LEU A 26 -3.26 -23.36 -3.62
N LYS A 27 -2.47 -24.00 -2.75
CA LYS A 27 -1.10 -23.56 -2.44
C LYS A 27 -0.20 -23.65 -3.67
N THR A 28 -0.25 -24.78 -4.38
CA THR A 28 0.53 -25.00 -5.60
C THR A 28 0.15 -24.01 -6.69
N ALA A 29 -1.16 -23.77 -6.90
CA ALA A 29 -1.65 -22.79 -7.86
C ALA A 29 -1.20 -21.36 -7.51
N ALA A 30 -1.29 -20.96 -6.24
CA ALA A 30 -0.83 -19.66 -5.78
C ALA A 30 0.68 -19.47 -6.01
N MET A 31 1.50 -20.47 -5.64
CA MET A 31 2.95 -20.42 -5.90
C MET A 31 3.29 -20.36 -7.39
N GLY A 32 2.57 -21.12 -8.24
CA GLY A 32 2.72 -21.06 -9.69
C GLY A 32 2.38 -19.68 -10.26
N SER A 33 1.28 -19.07 -9.82
CA SER A 33 0.91 -17.71 -10.23
C SER A 33 1.91 -16.65 -9.80
N MET A 34 2.53 -16.81 -8.63
CA MET A 34 3.58 -15.91 -8.14
C MET A 34 4.83 -16.02 -8.99
N ALA A 35 5.27 -17.24 -9.33
CA ALA A 35 6.44 -17.46 -10.18
C ALA A 35 6.28 -16.88 -11.59
N MET A 36 5.07 -16.92 -12.16
CA MET A 36 4.81 -16.40 -13.51
C MET A 36 4.44 -14.91 -13.56
N GLY A 37 3.92 -14.34 -12.46
CA GLY A 37 3.39 -12.97 -12.44
C GLY A 37 4.23 -11.95 -11.68
N LEU A 38 5.17 -12.38 -10.84
CA LEU A 38 5.95 -11.46 -9.98
C LEU A 38 7.29 -11.02 -10.56
N GLY A 39 7.80 -11.62 -11.64
CA GLY A 39 9.07 -11.19 -12.24
C GLY A 39 9.08 -9.69 -12.57
N SER A 40 8.06 -9.24 -13.30
CA SER A 40 7.87 -7.83 -13.64
C SER A 40 7.40 -6.93 -12.49
N TRP A 41 6.94 -7.52 -11.37
CA TRP A 41 6.56 -6.77 -10.16
C TRP A 41 7.76 -6.55 -9.23
N LEU A 42 8.62 -7.56 -9.09
CA LEU A 42 9.86 -7.53 -8.31
C LEU A 42 10.92 -6.64 -8.98
N GLU A 43 10.93 -6.58 -10.31
CA GLU A 43 11.79 -5.68 -11.10
C GLU A 43 11.22 -4.26 -11.23
N ARG A 44 10.09 -3.93 -10.59
CA ARG A 44 9.61 -2.53 -10.59
C ARG A 44 10.57 -1.67 -9.80
N GLU A 45 11.36 -0.90 -10.52
CA GLU A 45 12.03 0.25 -9.94
C GLU A 45 10.95 1.21 -9.41
N ALA A 46 11.03 1.52 -8.12
CA ALA A 46 10.24 2.59 -7.55
C ALA A 46 10.78 3.91 -8.10
N PHE A 47 10.21 4.41 -9.20
CA PHE A 47 10.54 5.73 -9.76
C PHE A 47 10.26 6.90 -8.80
N ALA A 48 9.61 6.64 -7.66
CA ALA A 48 9.45 7.59 -6.56
C ALA A 48 10.69 7.67 -5.63
N LYS A 49 11.71 6.82 -5.82
CA LYS A 49 12.97 6.82 -5.07
C LYS A 49 14.09 7.62 -5.74
N THR A 50 13.85 8.28 -6.87
CA THR A 50 14.72 9.41 -7.19
C THR A 50 14.49 10.44 -6.09
N PRO A 51 15.52 10.84 -5.31
CA PRO A 51 15.38 12.04 -4.51
C PRO A 51 14.87 13.09 -5.47
N ILE A 52 13.73 13.72 -5.18
CA ILE A 52 13.26 14.87 -5.94
C ILE A 52 14.44 15.80 -5.91
N ALA A 53 15.19 15.85 -7.01
CA ALA A 53 16.21 16.86 -7.17
C ALA A 53 15.43 18.14 -6.91
N LYS A 54 15.93 19.00 -6.03
CA LYS A 54 15.37 20.34 -5.83
C LYS A 54 15.55 21.20 -7.09
N GLU A 55 15.41 20.60 -8.27
CA GLU A 55 15.34 21.26 -9.54
C GLU A 55 14.09 22.12 -9.50
N LYS A 56 14.38 23.41 -9.44
CA LYS A 56 13.37 24.45 -9.52
C LYS A 56 12.61 24.26 -10.82
N LEU A 57 11.29 24.10 -10.71
CA LEU A 57 10.42 24.11 -11.88
C LEU A 57 10.68 25.38 -12.70
N ALA A 58 10.67 25.26 -14.03
CA ALA A 58 10.80 26.37 -14.96
C ALA A 58 9.52 27.24 -15.01
N ALA A 59 9.00 27.64 -13.85
CA ALA A 59 7.84 28.49 -13.70
C ALA A 59 8.25 29.96 -13.60
N LYS A 60 7.46 30.85 -14.23
CA LYS A 60 7.60 32.29 -14.09
C LYS A 60 6.57 32.82 -13.09
N PHE A 61 6.95 33.81 -12.29
CA PHE A 61 6.02 34.50 -11.40
C PHE A 61 4.95 35.26 -12.21
N ASN A 62 3.71 35.23 -11.72
CA ASN A 62 2.63 36.01 -12.29
C ASN A 62 2.50 37.33 -11.52
N GLU A 63 2.86 38.44 -12.17
CA GLU A 63 2.82 39.78 -11.55
C GLU A 63 1.42 40.18 -11.08
N GLN A 64 0.36 39.70 -11.74
CA GLN A 64 -1.03 40.00 -11.36
C GLN A 64 -1.42 39.39 -10.00
N TYR A 65 -0.78 38.29 -9.61
CA TYR A 65 -1.06 37.58 -8.35
C TYR A 65 0.10 37.70 -7.34
N SER A 66 1.08 38.56 -7.61
CA SER A 66 2.24 38.77 -6.73
C SER A 66 2.00 39.95 -5.80
N THR A 67 2.44 39.85 -4.55
CA THR A 67 2.38 40.94 -3.57
C THR A 67 3.77 41.50 -3.27
N LYS A 68 3.83 42.67 -2.61
CA LYS A 68 5.08 43.28 -2.14
C LYS A 68 5.41 42.89 -0.69
N GLU A 69 4.60 42.03 -0.09
CA GLU A 69 4.79 41.58 1.28
C GLU A 69 5.99 40.64 1.36
N THR A 70 6.62 40.59 2.52
CA THR A 70 7.72 39.66 2.75
C THR A 70 7.18 38.24 2.76
N ALA A 71 7.75 37.37 1.91
CA ALA A 71 7.38 35.96 1.88
C ALA A 71 7.79 35.25 3.17
N THR A 72 6.96 34.32 3.64
CA THR A 72 7.31 33.37 4.70
C THR A 72 8.57 32.59 4.31
N SER A 73 9.42 32.28 5.30
CA SER A 73 10.63 31.52 5.04
C SER A 73 10.29 30.13 4.47
N TYR A 74 11.19 29.57 3.65
CA TYR A 74 10.99 28.24 3.07
C TYR A 74 10.83 27.17 4.16
N GLU A 75 11.58 27.30 5.25
CA GLU A 75 11.54 26.39 6.39
C GLU A 75 10.14 26.39 7.01
N GLU A 76 9.66 27.55 7.48
CA GLU A 76 8.32 27.66 8.08
C GLU A 76 7.22 27.21 7.11
N ALA A 77 7.31 27.56 5.82
CA ALA A 77 6.33 27.14 4.82
C ALA A 77 6.28 25.62 4.63
N THR A 78 7.36 24.90 4.94
CA THR A 78 7.45 23.44 4.74
C THR A 78 7.33 22.64 6.03
N THR A 79 7.55 23.25 7.21
CA THR A 79 7.49 22.57 8.51
C THR A 79 6.28 22.96 9.34
N TYR A 80 5.84 24.22 9.27
CA TYR A 80 4.78 24.74 10.12
C TYR A 80 3.39 24.60 9.47
N ASN A 81 2.88 23.36 9.43
CA ASN A 81 1.66 23.01 8.69
C ASN A 81 0.59 22.32 9.53
N ASN A 82 -0.68 22.54 9.21
CA ASN A 82 -1.81 21.81 9.81
C ASN A 82 -2.13 20.56 8.98
N PHE A 83 -1.34 19.50 9.16
CA PHE A 83 -1.54 18.21 8.49
C PHE A 83 -1.90 17.10 9.50
N TYR A 84 -3.14 17.15 10.00
CA TYR A 84 -3.59 16.34 11.13
C TYR A 84 -3.50 14.83 10.91
N GLU A 85 -3.58 14.38 9.66
CA GLU A 85 -3.41 12.99 9.26
C GLU A 85 -2.00 12.45 9.59
N PHE A 86 -1.02 13.32 9.81
CA PHE A 86 0.38 12.98 10.09
C PHE A 86 0.85 13.42 11.48
N GLY A 87 -0.03 14.02 12.29
CA GLY A 87 0.28 14.50 13.63
C GLY A 87 -0.28 15.88 13.91
N MET A 88 -0.37 16.24 15.19
CA MET A 88 -0.83 17.57 15.62
C MET A 88 0.31 18.54 15.87
N ASP A 89 1.53 18.03 16.07
CA ASP A 89 2.72 18.82 16.37
C ASP A 89 3.16 19.67 15.17
N LYS A 90 3.99 20.67 15.43
CA LYS A 90 4.55 21.61 14.43
C LYS A 90 6.08 21.68 14.51
N ASP A 91 6.66 20.88 15.39
CA ASP A 91 8.08 20.81 15.72
C ASP A 91 8.81 19.80 14.83
#